data_AF-A0A1F5BBN6-F1
#
_entry.id   AF-A0A1F5BBN6-F1
#
_cell.length_a   1.000
_cell.length_b   1.000
_cell.length_c   1.000
_cell.angle_alpha   90.00
_cell.angle_beta   90.00
_cell.angle_gamma   90.00
#
_symmetry.space_group_name_H-M   'P 1'
#
loop_
_entity.id
_entity.type
_entity.pdbx_description
1 polymer ?
#
loop_
_entity_poly.entity_id
_entity_poly.type
_entity_poly.pdbx_seq_one_letter_code
_entity_poly.pdbx_strand_id
1 'polypeptide(L)'
;MKPAPDRPAKSARRFLYGLALLSLAAYLLARVLAFGPAEELGGRMLLAAKTMEQAGLALLECRGAKGVATDPLVDPNRTGLIGLERSPLTTSLGNLEAKRTTTNPDFAALIVRLLDEARVRKGDAVAVGASSSFPALIVAALCAAKAMEVRPLIICSLGASQFGANDPDFDWLDMMDCLNAARILDVRPVAVSAGGDADSGRDIDPETRAMLLERLSRRGDVFLDEPSLENNVAARLRLYEQAAGDGGIRAFINIGGSWANLGTDSRVLEVKPGLARVGSIPPRPRRGVLFEMARRGVPVIHLLFIKGLADAYSLAWDPQPLPKPGESPLYALPWENRSRLLVIGLGYLFFSGLFVLLKSRRYS
;
A
#
# COMPACT_ATOMS: atom_id res chain seq x y z
N MET A 1 17.01 55.27 54.32
CA MET A 1 17.20 55.07 52.86
C MET A 1 16.26 53.97 52.40
N LYS A 2 15.20 54.27 51.63
CA LYS A 2 14.36 53.24 51.00
C LYS A 2 15.08 52.74 49.73
N PRO A 3 15.27 51.43 49.51
CA PRO A 3 15.89 50.94 48.29
C PRO A 3 15.01 51.30 47.08
N ALA A 4 15.65 51.75 46.00
CA ALA A 4 14.99 52.12 44.75
C ALA A 4 14.16 50.93 44.20
N PRO A 5 12.99 51.17 43.59
CA PRO A 5 12.10 50.10 43.18
C PRO A 5 12.73 49.27 42.06
N ASP A 6 12.77 47.95 42.27
CA ASP A 6 13.30 46.86 41.45
C ASP A 6 12.58 46.65 40.09
N ARG A 7 12.01 47.73 39.53
CA ARG A 7 11.18 47.78 38.32
C ARG A 7 11.89 47.30 37.04
N PRO A 8 13.16 47.65 36.74
CA PRO A 8 13.80 47.19 35.50
C PRO A 8 14.06 45.68 35.50
N ALA A 9 14.43 45.09 36.64
CA ALA A 9 14.65 43.66 36.78
C ALA A 9 13.35 42.85 36.64
N LYS A 10 12.24 43.32 37.23
CA LYS A 10 10.92 42.67 37.09
C LYS A 10 10.38 42.71 35.66
N SER A 11 10.58 43.81 34.94
CA SER A 11 10.17 43.95 33.53
C SER A 11 11.01 43.06 32.60
N ALA A 12 12.33 42.95 32.83
CA ALA A 12 13.18 42.03 32.09
C ALA A 12 12.79 40.56 32.31
N ARG A 13 12.49 40.15 33.54
CA ARG A 13 12.00 38.79 33.84
C ARG A 13 10.67 38.48 33.14
N ARG A 14 9.69 39.38 33.21
CA ARG A 14 8.40 39.21 32.52
C ARG A 14 8.56 39.05 31.01
N PHE A 15 9.50 39.78 30.42
CA PHE A 15 9.81 39.65 29.00
C PHE A 15 10.43 38.29 28.67
N LEU A 16 11.39 37.81 29.46
CA LEU A 16 11.98 36.49 29.28
C LEU A 16 10.94 35.37 29.43
N TYR A 17 10.06 35.46 30.44
CA TYR A 17 8.95 34.50 30.60
C TYR A 17 7.97 34.55 29.42
N GLY A 18 7.67 35.72 28.87
CA GLY A 18 6.81 35.86 27.68
C GLY A 18 7.42 35.20 26.44
N LEU A 19 8.71 35.42 26.18
CA LEU A 19 9.43 34.74 25.09
C LEU A 19 9.52 33.23 25.31
N ALA A 20 9.76 32.78 26.55
CA ALA A 20 9.81 31.36 26.89
C ALA A 20 8.45 30.68 26.64
N LEU A 21 7.35 31.33 27.05
CA LEU A 21 5.99 30.83 26.78
C LEU A 21 5.67 30.81 25.29
N LEU A 22 6.05 31.84 24.54
CA LEU A 22 5.88 31.88 23.08
C LEU A 22 6.68 30.77 22.39
N SER A 23 7.92 30.54 22.83
CA SER A 23 8.77 29.46 22.31
C SER A 23 8.20 28.09 22.62
N LEU A 24 7.70 27.88 23.85
CA LEU A 24 7.04 26.65 24.24
C LEU A 24 5.76 26.42 23.44
N ALA A 25 4.94 27.45 23.23
CA ALA A 25 3.72 27.35 22.44
C ALA A 25 4.02 27.01 20.97
N ALA A 26 5.01 27.68 20.35
CA ALA A 26 5.44 27.37 18.99
C ALA A 26 6.00 25.94 18.86
N TYR A 27 6.80 25.49 19.83
CA TYR A 27 7.31 24.12 19.90
C TYR A 27 6.17 23.10 20.01
N LEU A 28 5.22 23.29 20.93
CA LEU A 28 4.08 22.40 21.10
C LEU A 28 3.20 22.37 19.85
N LEU A 29 3.00 23.52 19.20
CA LEU A 29 2.24 23.63 17.96
C LEU A 29 2.93 22.87 16.82
N ALA A 30 4.25 23.03 16.66
CA ALA A 30 5.03 22.28 15.68
C ALA A 30 4.97 20.77 15.95
N ARG A 31 5.09 20.38 17.23
CA ARG A 31 5.02 18.97 17.64
C ARG A 31 3.66 18.36 17.27
N VAL A 32 2.55 19.03 17.60
CA VAL A 32 1.21 18.48 17.39
C VAL A 32 0.78 18.54 15.93
N LEU A 33 1.05 19.64 15.22
CA LEU A 33 0.50 19.86 13.88
C LEU A 33 1.40 19.39 12.73
N ALA A 34 2.72 19.32 12.95
CA ALA A 34 3.67 18.96 11.91
C ALA A 34 4.38 17.62 12.19
N PHE A 35 4.85 17.37 13.41
CA PHE A 35 5.60 16.14 13.69
C PHE A 35 4.71 14.95 14.06
N GLY A 36 3.70 15.12 14.92
CA GLY A 36 2.85 14.03 15.41
C GLY A 36 2.23 13.17 14.29
N PRO A 37 1.50 13.77 13.32
CA PRO A 37 0.92 13.01 12.22
C PRO A 37 1.96 12.31 11.32
N ALA A 38 3.13 12.93 11.12
CA ALA A 38 4.21 12.33 10.32
C ALA A 38 4.90 11.18 11.06
N GLU A 39 5.10 11.29 12.36
CA GLU A 39 5.65 10.23 13.19
C GLU A 39 4.70 9.03 13.26
N GLU A 40 3.39 9.27 13.39
CA GLU A 40 2.39 8.20 13.37
C GLU A 40 2.35 7.48 12.02
N LEU A 41 2.30 8.23 10.92
CA LEU A 41 2.33 7.65 9.58
C LEU A 41 3.64 6.89 9.32
N GLY A 42 4.78 7.48 9.68
CA GLY A 42 6.10 6.86 9.57
C GLY A 42 6.20 5.56 10.39
N GLY A 43 5.60 5.54 11.59
CA GLY A 43 5.50 4.35 12.42
C GLY A 43 4.70 3.23 11.74
N ARG A 44 3.55 3.56 11.15
CA ARG A 44 2.72 2.59 10.39
C ARG A 44 3.44 2.09 9.12
N MET A 45 4.12 2.98 8.41
CA MET A 45 4.93 2.64 7.24
C MET A 45 6.04 1.63 7.61
N LEU A 46 6.79 1.93 8.68
CA LEU A 46 7.85 1.05 9.16
C LEU A 46 7.31 -0.30 9.66
N LEU A 47 6.18 -0.29 10.36
CA LEU A 47 5.50 -1.51 10.79
C LEU A 47 5.09 -2.38 9.59
N ALA A 48 4.51 -1.78 8.55
CA ALA A 48 4.12 -2.48 7.34
C ALA A 48 5.32 -3.11 6.62
N ALA A 49 6.41 -2.36 6.46
CA ALA A 49 7.64 -2.85 5.83
C ALA A 49 8.27 -3.99 6.65
N LYS A 50 8.40 -3.86 7.97
CA LYS A 50 8.89 -4.96 8.83
C LYS A 50 8.01 -6.20 8.77
N THR A 51 6.69 -6.02 8.72
CA THR A 51 5.75 -7.14 8.60
C THR A 51 5.91 -7.85 7.26
N MET A 52 6.16 -7.11 6.17
CA MET A 52 6.41 -7.68 4.84
C MET A 52 7.74 -8.44 4.78
N GLU A 53 8.80 -7.92 5.40
CA GLU A 53 10.08 -8.63 5.55
C GLU A 53 9.89 -9.97 6.29
N GLN A 54 9.16 -9.95 7.42
CA GLN A 54 8.81 -11.16 8.16
C GLN A 54 7.97 -12.14 7.34
N ALA A 55 7.02 -11.63 6.55
CA ALA A 55 6.20 -12.44 5.65
C ALA A 55 7.04 -13.17 4.61
N GLY A 56 8.03 -12.51 3.99
CA GLY A 56 8.96 -13.13 3.04
C GLY A 56 9.75 -14.28 3.67
N LEU A 57 10.30 -14.07 4.88
CA LEU A 57 11.02 -15.12 5.60
C LEU A 57 10.15 -16.34 5.91
N ALA A 58 8.91 -16.12 6.37
CA ALA A 58 7.99 -17.21 6.66
C ALA A 58 7.54 -17.97 5.40
N LEU A 59 7.38 -17.26 4.27
CA LEU A 59 7.08 -17.89 2.99
C LEU A 59 8.25 -18.75 2.49
N LEU A 60 9.48 -18.26 2.61
CA LEU A 60 10.68 -19.03 2.28
C LEU A 60 10.75 -20.32 3.12
N GLU A 61 10.54 -20.22 4.43
CA GLU A 61 10.54 -21.38 5.33
C GLU A 61 9.43 -22.38 4.97
N CYS A 62 8.20 -21.88 4.76
CA CYS A 62 7.06 -22.73 4.40
C CYS A 62 7.26 -23.44 3.06
N ARG A 63 7.82 -22.74 2.06
CA ARG A 63 8.17 -23.29 0.75
C ARG A 63 9.20 -24.42 0.89
N GLY A 64 10.24 -24.21 1.70
CA GLY A 64 11.24 -25.22 2.01
C GLY A 64 10.68 -26.43 2.75
N ALA A 65 9.76 -26.23 3.71
CA ALA A 65 9.10 -27.31 4.44
C ALA A 65 8.20 -28.19 3.54
N LYS A 66 7.68 -27.62 2.43
CA LYS A 66 6.95 -28.35 1.38
C LYS A 66 7.87 -29.05 0.38
N GLY A 67 9.19 -28.94 0.53
CA GLY A 67 10.17 -29.52 -0.39
C GLY A 67 10.31 -28.77 -1.72
N VAL A 68 9.76 -27.56 -1.82
CA VAL A 68 9.78 -26.76 -3.04
C VAL A 68 11.02 -25.87 -3.03
N ALA A 69 11.94 -26.09 -3.97
CA ALA A 69 13.19 -25.33 -4.03
C ALA A 69 12.97 -23.88 -4.52
N THR A 70 13.86 -22.98 -4.10
CA THR A 70 14.02 -21.64 -4.68
C THR A 70 15.31 -21.61 -5.49
N ASP A 71 15.27 -21.08 -6.71
CA ASP A 71 16.46 -20.87 -7.52
C ASP A 71 17.18 -19.58 -7.08
N PRO A 72 18.42 -19.63 -6.55
CA PRO A 72 19.16 -18.44 -6.14
C PRO A 72 19.50 -17.49 -7.30
N LEU A 73 19.53 -17.97 -8.54
CA LEU A 73 19.72 -17.14 -9.72
C LEU A 73 18.48 -16.33 -10.07
N VAL A 74 17.29 -16.79 -9.64
CA VAL A 74 15.98 -16.16 -9.90
C VAL A 74 15.49 -15.38 -8.67
N ASP A 75 15.75 -15.86 -7.46
CA ASP A 75 15.45 -15.19 -6.18
C ASP A 75 16.72 -15.02 -5.32
N PRO A 76 17.65 -14.14 -5.72
CA PRO A 76 18.93 -13.96 -5.03
C PRO A 76 18.79 -13.44 -3.60
N ASN A 77 17.68 -12.77 -3.30
CA ASN A 77 17.36 -12.27 -1.97
C ASN A 77 16.63 -13.29 -1.09
N ARG A 78 16.34 -14.50 -1.61
CA ARG A 78 15.68 -15.60 -0.89
C ARG A 78 14.38 -15.16 -0.22
N THR A 79 13.50 -14.55 -1.00
CA THR A 79 12.23 -13.98 -0.53
C THR A 79 11.11 -15.01 -0.46
N GLY A 80 11.23 -16.13 -1.19
CA GLY A 80 10.15 -17.12 -1.32
C GLY A 80 8.94 -16.63 -2.14
N LEU A 81 9.04 -15.42 -2.72
CA LEU A 81 7.97 -14.72 -3.42
C LEU A 81 8.12 -14.73 -4.94
N ILE A 82 9.20 -15.32 -5.46
CA ILE A 82 9.47 -15.42 -6.89
C ILE A 82 9.20 -16.85 -7.34
N GLY A 83 8.25 -17.03 -8.26
CA GLY A 83 7.92 -18.34 -8.81
C GLY A 83 8.77 -18.73 -10.02
N LEU A 84 8.24 -19.67 -10.79
CA LEU A 84 8.93 -20.30 -11.91
C LEU A 84 8.88 -19.41 -13.16
N GLU A 85 9.89 -19.55 -14.03
CA GLU A 85 9.85 -18.91 -15.36
C GLU A 85 8.67 -19.42 -16.19
N ARG A 86 8.34 -20.72 -16.07
CA ARG A 86 7.19 -21.34 -16.72
C ARG A 86 6.64 -22.49 -15.88
N SER A 87 5.33 -22.60 -15.84
CA SER A 87 4.58 -23.68 -15.20
C SER A 87 3.20 -23.84 -15.86
N PRO A 88 2.41 -24.86 -15.49
CA PRO A 88 1.01 -24.99 -15.90
C PRO A 88 0.10 -23.83 -15.46
N LEU A 89 0.50 -23.05 -14.44
CA LEU A 89 -0.23 -21.85 -13.98
C LEU A 89 0.24 -20.55 -14.65
N THR A 90 1.24 -20.61 -15.53
CA THR A 90 1.75 -19.43 -16.24
C THR A 90 0.76 -18.96 -17.29
N THR A 91 0.17 -17.78 -17.10
CA THR A 91 -0.85 -17.21 -18.02
C THR A 91 -0.29 -16.16 -18.97
N SER A 92 0.84 -15.54 -18.64
CA SER A 92 1.39 -14.42 -19.41
C SER A 92 2.88 -14.20 -19.15
N LEU A 93 3.52 -13.41 -20.01
CA LEU A 93 4.91 -13.00 -19.86
C LEU A 93 5.10 -12.11 -18.62
N GLY A 94 6.24 -12.30 -17.96
CA GLY A 94 6.64 -11.52 -16.78
C GLY A 94 8.01 -10.88 -16.97
N ASN A 95 8.28 -9.80 -16.24
CA ASN A 95 9.61 -9.21 -16.15
C ASN A 95 10.20 -9.52 -14.77
N LEU A 96 11.30 -10.29 -14.75
CA LEU A 96 11.92 -10.78 -13.51
C LEU A 96 12.39 -9.64 -12.61
N GLU A 97 13.06 -8.62 -13.16
CA GLU A 97 13.50 -7.43 -12.42
C GLU A 97 12.33 -6.73 -11.73
N ALA A 98 11.19 -6.60 -12.41
CA ALA A 98 9.97 -6.03 -11.84
C ALA A 98 9.44 -6.88 -10.69
N LYS A 99 9.48 -8.23 -10.80
CA LYS A 99 9.04 -9.12 -9.71
C LYS A 99 9.93 -8.96 -8.48
N ARG A 100 11.25 -9.04 -8.67
CA ARG A 100 12.23 -8.84 -7.60
C ARG A 100 12.12 -7.46 -6.97
N THR A 101 11.94 -6.41 -7.76
CA THR A 101 11.71 -5.05 -7.26
C THR A 101 10.55 -5.02 -6.27
N THR A 102 9.43 -5.70 -6.57
CA THR A 102 8.27 -5.72 -5.66
C THR A 102 8.49 -6.49 -4.35
N THR A 103 9.59 -7.25 -4.21
CA THR A 103 9.95 -7.91 -2.94
C THR A 103 10.59 -6.96 -1.94
N ASN A 104 10.94 -5.72 -2.36
CA ASN A 104 11.40 -4.68 -1.45
C ASN A 104 10.30 -4.38 -0.38
N PRO A 105 10.59 -4.55 0.92
CA PRO A 105 9.62 -4.37 1.99
C PRO A 105 8.99 -2.96 2.04
N ASP A 106 9.68 -1.94 1.53
CA ASP A 106 9.17 -0.57 1.48
C ASP A 106 8.02 -0.38 0.47
N PHE A 107 7.68 -1.39 -0.35
CA PHE A 107 6.39 -1.37 -1.07
C PHE A 107 5.20 -1.41 -0.11
N ALA A 108 5.29 -2.09 1.03
CA ALA A 108 4.23 -2.07 2.04
C ALA A 108 4.12 -0.66 2.67
N ALA A 109 5.25 -0.01 2.94
CA ALA A 109 5.30 1.39 3.39
C ALA A 109 4.70 2.35 2.35
N LEU A 110 4.98 2.12 1.06
CA LEU A 110 4.39 2.92 -0.02
C LEU A 110 2.87 2.79 -0.01
N ILE A 111 2.32 1.59 0.14
CA ILE A 111 0.87 1.39 0.16
C ILE A 111 0.24 2.07 1.38
N VAL A 112 0.89 2.04 2.55
CA VAL A 112 0.44 2.82 3.73
C VAL A 112 0.34 4.31 3.40
N ARG A 113 1.37 4.89 2.77
CA ARG A 113 1.36 6.29 2.34
C ARG A 113 0.21 6.57 1.37
N LEU A 114 0.03 5.74 0.35
CA LEU A 114 -1.02 5.91 -0.66
C LEU A 114 -2.44 5.80 -0.07
N LEU A 115 -2.63 4.92 0.90
CA LEU A 115 -3.89 4.79 1.64
C LEU A 115 -4.16 6.03 2.51
N ASP A 116 -3.14 6.58 3.18
CA ASP A 116 -3.31 7.84 3.92
C ASP A 116 -3.61 9.04 3.00
N GLU A 117 -2.94 9.14 1.86
CA GLU A 117 -3.22 10.13 0.81
C GLU A 117 -4.65 9.99 0.28
N ALA A 118 -5.15 8.76 0.13
CA ALA A 118 -6.54 8.44 -0.21
C ALA A 118 -7.53 8.67 0.95
N ARG A 119 -7.06 9.18 2.10
CA ARG A 119 -7.86 9.47 3.30
C ARG A 119 -8.55 8.23 3.87
N VAL A 120 -7.88 7.08 3.80
CA VAL A 120 -8.30 5.84 4.47
C VAL A 120 -7.89 5.90 5.94
N ARG A 121 -8.78 5.45 6.82
CA ARG A 121 -8.63 5.49 8.28
C ARG A 121 -8.90 4.10 8.86
N LYS A 122 -8.45 3.91 10.10
CA LYS A 122 -8.67 2.69 10.87
C LYS A 122 -10.15 2.26 10.81
N GLY A 123 -10.39 0.98 10.54
CA GLY A 123 -11.71 0.39 10.42
C GLY A 123 -12.33 0.45 9.02
N ASP A 124 -11.83 1.31 8.13
CA ASP A 124 -12.35 1.42 6.77
C ASP A 124 -12.17 0.12 5.98
N ALA A 125 -13.11 -0.18 5.08
CA ALA A 125 -12.96 -1.27 4.12
C ALA A 125 -12.21 -0.81 2.87
N VAL A 126 -11.23 -1.59 2.45
CA VAL A 126 -10.42 -1.35 1.24
C VAL A 126 -10.57 -2.55 0.32
N ALA A 127 -11.14 -2.33 -0.87
CA ALA A 127 -11.25 -3.39 -1.88
C ALA A 127 -9.88 -3.62 -2.54
N VAL A 128 -9.49 -4.87 -2.71
CA VAL A 128 -8.18 -5.27 -3.27
C VAL A 128 -8.42 -6.23 -4.41
N GLY A 129 -8.31 -5.73 -5.64
CA GLY A 129 -8.31 -6.55 -6.85
C GLY A 129 -6.90 -7.05 -7.11
N ALA A 130 -6.64 -8.31 -6.78
CA ALA A 130 -5.30 -8.88 -6.78
C ALA A 130 -5.04 -9.83 -7.95
N SER A 131 -3.86 -9.72 -8.57
CA SER A 131 -3.33 -10.74 -9.46
C SER A 131 -2.15 -11.45 -8.81
N SER A 132 -2.21 -12.79 -8.77
CA SER A 132 -1.10 -13.65 -8.31
C SER A 132 0.17 -13.52 -9.16
N SER A 133 0.13 -12.75 -10.25
CA SER A 133 1.33 -12.31 -10.97
C SER A 133 2.29 -11.50 -10.09
N PHE A 134 1.81 -10.78 -9.08
CA PHE A 134 2.65 -9.98 -8.17
C PHE A 134 2.38 -10.35 -6.71
N PRO A 135 2.75 -11.58 -6.26
CA PRO A 135 2.43 -12.04 -4.92
C PRO A 135 3.05 -11.13 -3.84
N ALA A 136 4.25 -10.60 -4.08
CA ALA A 136 4.89 -9.64 -3.18
C ALA A 136 4.07 -8.37 -2.98
N LEU A 137 3.37 -7.86 -4.01
CA LEU A 137 2.47 -6.71 -3.85
C LEU A 137 1.18 -7.07 -3.12
N ILE A 138 0.70 -8.31 -3.24
CA ILE A 138 -0.45 -8.77 -2.45
C ILE A 138 -0.06 -8.79 -0.97
N VAL A 139 1.09 -9.39 -0.64
CA VAL A 139 1.64 -9.37 0.71
C VAL A 139 1.83 -7.93 1.20
N ALA A 140 2.43 -7.05 0.39
CA ALA A 140 2.62 -5.64 0.73
C ALA A 140 1.30 -4.93 1.08
N ALA A 141 0.25 -5.14 0.27
CA ALA A 141 -1.07 -4.54 0.49
C ALA A 141 -1.72 -5.04 1.78
N LEU A 142 -1.59 -6.33 2.09
CA LEU A 142 -2.13 -6.92 3.32
C LEU A 142 -1.35 -6.49 4.56
N CYS A 143 -0.02 -6.37 4.48
CA CYS A 143 0.81 -5.82 5.55
C CYS A 143 0.49 -4.34 5.81
N ALA A 144 0.30 -3.54 4.75
CA ALA A 144 -0.16 -2.16 4.88
C ALA A 144 -1.55 -2.07 5.51
N ALA A 145 -2.47 -2.95 5.11
CA ALA A 145 -3.80 -3.02 5.68
C ALA A 145 -3.77 -3.34 7.18
N LYS A 146 -2.96 -4.33 7.58
CA LYS A 146 -2.72 -4.69 8.99
C LYS A 146 -2.14 -3.52 9.78
N ALA A 147 -1.11 -2.85 9.26
CA ALA A 147 -0.46 -1.72 9.94
C ALA A 147 -1.37 -0.49 10.10
N MET A 148 -2.31 -0.29 9.18
CA MET A 148 -3.31 0.78 9.25
C MET A 148 -4.60 0.39 9.97
N GLU A 149 -4.72 -0.88 10.40
CA GLU A 149 -5.91 -1.45 11.02
C GLU A 149 -7.18 -1.24 10.16
N VAL A 150 -7.04 -1.42 8.84
CA VAL A 150 -8.14 -1.38 7.87
C VAL A 150 -8.55 -2.80 7.49
N ARG A 151 -9.74 -2.95 6.90
CA ARG A 151 -10.29 -4.24 6.47
C ARG A 151 -10.02 -4.47 4.98
N PRO A 152 -9.02 -5.28 4.60
CA PRO A 152 -8.80 -5.62 3.20
C PRO A 152 -9.86 -6.62 2.73
N LEU A 153 -10.61 -6.24 1.69
CA LEU A 153 -11.55 -7.11 1.00
C LEU A 153 -10.86 -7.58 -0.29
N ILE A 154 -10.24 -8.76 -0.27
CA ILE A 154 -9.42 -9.23 -1.40
C ILE A 154 -10.21 -10.16 -2.33
N ILE A 155 -10.17 -9.86 -3.63
CA ILE A 155 -10.51 -10.83 -4.68
C ILE A 155 -9.25 -11.07 -5.51
N CYS A 156 -8.77 -12.30 -5.54
CA CYS A 156 -7.51 -12.64 -6.21
C CYS A 156 -7.68 -13.64 -7.36
N SER A 157 -6.94 -13.42 -8.44
CA SER A 157 -6.81 -14.40 -9.52
C SER A 157 -5.68 -15.38 -9.23
N LEU A 158 -5.89 -16.68 -9.40
CA LEU A 158 -4.88 -17.71 -9.08
C LEU A 158 -3.81 -17.88 -10.15
N GLY A 159 -4.19 -17.82 -11.43
CA GLY A 159 -3.25 -17.77 -12.54
C GLY A 159 -2.33 -16.56 -12.45
N ALA A 160 -1.07 -16.76 -12.84
CA ALA A 160 -0.01 -15.79 -12.64
C ALA A 160 0.92 -15.71 -13.86
N SER A 161 1.49 -14.53 -14.11
CA SER A 161 2.56 -14.37 -15.10
C SER A 161 3.82 -15.16 -14.69
N GLN A 162 4.79 -15.29 -15.60
CA GLN A 162 6.13 -15.76 -15.26
C GLN A 162 6.65 -15.08 -13.99
N PHE A 163 7.30 -15.86 -13.13
CA PHE A 163 7.88 -15.44 -11.85
C PHE A 163 6.88 -14.91 -10.82
N GLY A 164 5.56 -15.04 -11.05
CA GLY A 164 4.52 -14.77 -10.04
C GLY A 164 4.32 -15.96 -9.09
N ALA A 165 3.16 -16.06 -8.43
CA ALA A 165 2.79 -17.26 -7.66
C ALA A 165 2.25 -18.36 -8.60
N ASN A 166 3.07 -18.77 -9.57
CA ASN A 166 2.71 -19.73 -10.61
C ASN A 166 3.25 -21.14 -10.32
N ASP A 167 3.88 -21.41 -9.19
CA ASP A 167 4.34 -22.76 -8.86
C ASP A 167 3.14 -23.59 -8.38
N PRO A 168 2.73 -24.68 -9.06
CA PRO A 168 1.58 -25.48 -8.61
C PRO A 168 1.75 -26.10 -7.22
N ASP A 169 3.00 -26.32 -6.79
CA ASP A 169 3.32 -26.88 -5.47
C ASP A 169 3.44 -25.78 -4.38
N PHE A 170 3.40 -24.51 -4.79
CA PHE A 170 3.47 -23.35 -3.90
C PHE A 170 2.79 -22.12 -4.52
N ASP A 171 1.49 -22.24 -4.78
CA ASP A 171 0.69 -21.19 -5.41
C ASP A 171 0.25 -20.10 -4.40
N TRP A 172 -0.56 -19.13 -4.85
CA TRP A 172 -1.04 -18.08 -3.95
C TRP A 172 -1.88 -18.59 -2.77
N LEU A 173 -2.65 -19.67 -2.93
CA LEU A 173 -3.42 -20.26 -1.84
C LEU A 173 -2.47 -20.88 -0.80
N ASP A 174 -1.39 -21.53 -1.22
CA ASP A 174 -0.35 -22.01 -0.32
C ASP A 174 0.32 -20.86 0.44
N MET A 175 0.71 -19.80 -0.27
CA MET A 175 1.31 -18.61 0.36
C MET A 175 0.38 -18.01 1.42
N MET A 176 -0.91 -17.88 1.11
CA MET A 176 -1.92 -17.38 2.04
C MET A 176 -2.07 -18.28 3.27
N ASP A 177 -2.14 -19.60 3.09
CA ASP A 177 -2.23 -20.56 4.20
C ASP A 177 -0.98 -20.50 5.09
N CYS A 178 0.21 -20.41 4.51
CA CYS A 178 1.47 -20.25 5.25
C CYS A 178 1.47 -18.97 6.11
N LEU A 179 1.04 -17.84 5.53
CA LEU A 179 1.00 -16.54 6.23
C LEU A 179 -0.01 -16.54 7.39
N ASN A 180 -1.16 -17.21 7.20
CA ASN A 180 -2.18 -17.40 8.22
C ASN A 180 -1.69 -18.33 9.34
N ALA A 181 -1.08 -19.47 8.98
CA ALA A 181 -0.54 -20.43 9.95
C ALA A 181 0.58 -19.82 10.80
N ALA A 182 1.43 -18.98 10.20
CA ALA A 182 2.47 -18.22 10.88
C ALA A 182 1.94 -17.02 11.70
N ARG A 183 0.63 -16.73 11.65
CA ARG A 183 -0.04 -15.58 12.31
C ARG A 183 0.53 -14.22 11.92
N ILE A 184 1.17 -14.14 10.75
CA ILE A 184 1.70 -12.90 10.20
C ILE A 184 0.57 -12.08 9.60
N LEU A 185 -0.35 -12.74 8.89
CA LEU A 185 -1.58 -12.17 8.38
C LEU A 185 -2.76 -13.08 8.76
N ASP A 186 -3.98 -12.57 8.63
CA ASP A 186 -5.21 -13.35 8.78
C ASP A 186 -6.11 -12.99 7.59
N VAL A 187 -5.99 -13.79 6.53
CA VAL A 187 -6.50 -13.46 5.20
C VAL A 187 -7.42 -14.56 4.75
N ARG A 188 -8.65 -14.17 4.43
CA ARG A 188 -9.58 -14.99 3.67
C ARG A 188 -10.08 -14.19 2.47
N PRO A 189 -10.00 -14.73 1.25
CA PRO A 189 -10.48 -14.02 0.09
C PRO A 189 -12.00 -13.89 0.14
N VAL A 190 -12.51 -12.74 -0.31
CA VAL A 190 -13.95 -12.56 -0.55
C VAL A 190 -14.38 -13.48 -1.69
N ALA A 191 -13.53 -13.58 -2.71
CA ALA A 191 -13.66 -14.54 -3.78
C ALA A 191 -12.31 -14.74 -4.48
N VAL A 192 -12.23 -15.76 -5.32
CA VAL A 192 -11.10 -16.03 -6.19
C VAL A 192 -11.58 -16.19 -7.63
N SER A 193 -10.70 -15.96 -8.58
CA SER A 193 -10.92 -16.33 -9.98
C SER A 193 -9.75 -17.16 -10.50
N ALA A 194 -9.94 -17.83 -11.64
CA ALA A 194 -8.85 -18.55 -12.26
C ALA A 194 -7.77 -17.60 -12.81
N GLY A 195 -8.14 -16.39 -13.21
CA GLY A 195 -7.23 -15.47 -13.89
C GLY A 195 -7.04 -15.83 -15.36
N GLY A 196 -5.89 -15.49 -15.92
CA GLY A 196 -5.59 -15.77 -17.32
C GLY A 196 -6.57 -15.13 -18.31
N ASP A 197 -6.79 -15.78 -19.45
CA ASP A 197 -7.61 -15.23 -20.52
C ASP A 197 -9.08 -15.09 -20.09
N ALA A 198 -9.59 -13.87 -20.27
CA ALA A 198 -10.91 -13.43 -19.82
C ALA A 198 -11.24 -13.81 -18.35
N ASP A 199 -10.22 -13.91 -17.48
CA ASP A 199 -10.36 -14.28 -16.06
C ASP A 199 -10.96 -15.69 -15.81
N SER A 200 -11.01 -16.52 -16.87
CA SER A 200 -11.63 -17.85 -16.88
C SER A 200 -10.62 -19.00 -16.74
N GLY A 201 -9.33 -18.69 -16.84
CA GLY A 201 -8.23 -19.66 -16.84
C GLY A 201 -8.28 -20.62 -18.02
N ARG A 202 -8.79 -20.18 -19.18
CA ARG A 202 -8.88 -21.01 -20.41
C ARG A 202 -7.51 -21.33 -21.02
N ASP A 203 -6.52 -20.55 -20.67
CA ASP A 203 -5.11 -20.69 -20.98
C ASP A 203 -4.35 -21.56 -19.96
N ILE A 204 -5.01 -21.96 -18.86
CA ILE A 204 -4.48 -22.92 -17.90
C ILE A 204 -4.78 -24.33 -18.40
N ASP A 205 -3.83 -25.23 -18.22
CA ASP A 205 -4.00 -26.65 -18.53
C ASP A 205 -5.29 -27.22 -17.87
N PRO A 206 -6.13 -27.99 -18.59
CA PRO A 206 -7.43 -28.44 -18.07
C PRO A 206 -7.35 -29.28 -16.79
N GLU A 207 -6.31 -30.11 -16.63
CA GLU A 207 -6.11 -30.92 -15.43
C GLU A 207 -5.75 -30.02 -14.24
N THR A 208 -4.82 -29.08 -14.46
CA THR A 208 -4.45 -28.07 -13.47
C THR A 208 -5.65 -27.22 -13.06
N ARG A 209 -6.49 -26.80 -14.02
CA ARG A 209 -7.73 -26.05 -13.74
C ARG A 209 -8.71 -26.88 -12.91
N ALA A 210 -8.89 -28.15 -13.22
CA ALA A 210 -9.76 -29.05 -12.46
C ALA A 210 -9.26 -29.21 -11.01
N MET A 211 -7.96 -29.39 -10.82
CA MET A 211 -7.34 -29.48 -9.48
C MET A 211 -7.55 -28.19 -8.66
N LEU A 212 -7.39 -27.02 -9.28
CA LEU A 212 -7.65 -25.74 -8.63
C LEU A 212 -9.12 -25.62 -8.18
N LEU A 213 -10.07 -25.95 -9.06
CA LEU A 213 -11.50 -25.88 -8.74
C LEU A 213 -11.87 -26.85 -7.60
N GLU A 214 -11.31 -28.06 -7.60
CA GLU A 214 -11.51 -29.01 -6.52
C GLU A 214 -10.94 -28.49 -5.19
N ARG A 215 -9.74 -27.90 -5.23
CA ARG A 215 -9.11 -27.26 -4.06
C ARG A 215 -9.98 -26.14 -3.51
N LEU A 216 -10.51 -25.26 -4.36
CA LEU A 216 -11.39 -24.16 -3.96
C LEU A 216 -12.70 -24.65 -3.35
N SER A 217 -13.30 -25.70 -3.94
CA SER A 217 -14.49 -26.35 -3.40
C SER A 217 -14.24 -26.88 -1.98
N ARG A 218 -13.13 -27.60 -1.75
CA ARG A 218 -12.76 -28.11 -0.41
C ARG A 218 -12.52 -27.00 0.61
N ARG A 219 -11.97 -25.86 0.18
CA ARG A 219 -11.72 -24.69 1.04
C ARG A 219 -12.98 -23.89 1.36
N GLY A 220 -14.03 -24.05 0.55
CA GLY A 220 -15.24 -23.22 0.65
C GLY A 220 -14.97 -21.76 0.25
N ASP A 221 -14.04 -21.54 -0.67
CA ASP A 221 -13.76 -20.23 -1.25
C ASP A 221 -14.76 -19.94 -2.39
N VAL A 222 -15.26 -18.71 -2.46
CA VAL A 222 -16.19 -18.31 -3.53
C VAL A 222 -15.41 -18.20 -4.84
N PHE A 223 -15.83 -18.94 -5.87
CA PHE A 223 -15.21 -18.91 -7.18
C PHE A 223 -16.01 -18.01 -8.14
N LEU A 224 -15.31 -17.10 -8.83
CA LEU A 224 -15.84 -16.23 -9.86
C LEU A 224 -15.52 -16.78 -11.25
N ASP A 225 -16.57 -17.12 -12.00
CA ASP A 225 -16.51 -17.52 -13.41
C ASP A 225 -17.73 -16.92 -14.11
N GLU A 226 -17.52 -15.78 -14.76
CA GLU A 226 -18.59 -14.97 -15.33
C GLU A 226 -18.38 -14.84 -16.86
N PRO A 227 -19.43 -14.92 -17.69
CA PRO A 227 -19.30 -15.11 -19.13
C PRO A 227 -18.85 -13.85 -19.89
N SER A 228 -18.85 -12.68 -19.25
CA SER A 228 -18.50 -11.41 -19.86
C SER A 228 -17.82 -10.48 -18.87
N LEU A 229 -17.07 -9.48 -19.36
CA LEU A 229 -16.39 -8.50 -18.51
C LEU A 229 -17.39 -7.74 -17.65
N GLU A 230 -18.52 -7.34 -18.23
CA GLU A 230 -19.55 -6.58 -17.53
C GLU A 230 -20.14 -7.39 -16.37
N ASN A 231 -20.46 -8.66 -16.59
CA ASN A 231 -20.97 -9.55 -15.54
C ASN A 231 -19.91 -9.82 -14.47
N ASN A 232 -18.67 -10.04 -14.89
CA ASN A 232 -17.53 -10.26 -14.03
C ASN A 232 -17.28 -9.07 -13.09
N VAL A 233 -17.29 -7.84 -13.63
CA VAL A 233 -17.14 -6.61 -12.86
C VAL A 233 -18.35 -6.39 -11.94
N ALA A 234 -19.56 -6.63 -12.43
CA ALA A 234 -20.77 -6.52 -11.60
C ALA A 234 -20.76 -7.50 -10.41
N ALA A 235 -20.34 -8.75 -10.63
CA ALA A 235 -20.23 -9.76 -9.58
C ALA A 235 -19.21 -9.37 -8.51
N ARG A 236 -18.01 -8.92 -8.92
CA ARG A 236 -16.97 -8.42 -8.00
C ARG A 236 -17.44 -7.24 -7.17
N LEU A 237 -18.13 -6.28 -7.78
CA LEU A 237 -18.64 -5.11 -7.06
C LEU A 237 -19.70 -5.49 -6.03
N ARG A 238 -20.63 -6.38 -6.38
CA ARG A 238 -21.62 -6.91 -5.42
C ARG A 238 -20.94 -7.57 -4.23
N LEU A 239 -19.93 -8.39 -4.47
CA LEU A 239 -19.18 -9.07 -3.41
C LEU A 239 -18.43 -8.08 -2.51
N TYR A 240 -17.78 -7.07 -3.08
CA TYR A 240 -17.13 -6.02 -2.29
C TYR A 240 -18.13 -5.21 -1.47
N GLU A 241 -19.27 -4.83 -2.06
CA GLU A 241 -20.33 -4.08 -1.37
C GLU A 241 -20.91 -4.88 -0.20
N GLN A 242 -21.23 -6.15 -0.43
CA GLN A 242 -21.74 -7.04 0.61
C GLN A 242 -20.73 -7.22 1.74
N ALA A 243 -19.45 -7.42 1.41
CA ALA A 243 -18.40 -7.61 2.40
C ALA A 243 -18.03 -6.30 3.13
N ALA A 244 -18.18 -5.13 2.49
CA ALA A 244 -17.95 -3.83 3.09
C ALA A 244 -19.07 -3.42 4.07
N GLY A 245 -20.32 -3.80 3.77
CA GLY A 245 -21.50 -3.39 4.52
C GLY A 245 -21.76 -1.88 4.40
N ASP A 246 -22.45 -1.32 5.39
CA ASP A 246 -22.91 0.09 5.38
C ASP A 246 -21.77 1.12 5.34
N GLY A 247 -20.56 0.74 5.77
CA GLY A 247 -19.38 1.60 5.72
C GLY A 247 -18.88 1.85 4.29
N GLY A 248 -19.28 1.02 3.33
CA GLY A 248 -18.84 1.12 1.93
C GLY A 248 -17.34 0.92 1.74
N ILE A 249 -16.89 1.09 0.49
CA ILE A 249 -15.48 0.91 0.10
C ILE A 249 -14.80 2.27 0.11
N ARG A 250 -13.74 2.42 0.92
CA ARG A 250 -13.02 3.69 1.05
C ARG A 250 -11.95 3.90 -0.01
N ALA A 251 -11.33 2.82 -0.49
CA ALA A 251 -10.35 2.85 -1.57
C ALA A 251 -10.35 1.50 -2.29
N PHE A 252 -9.88 1.51 -3.53
CA PHE A 252 -9.64 0.30 -4.32
C PHE A 252 -8.15 0.19 -4.66
N ILE A 253 -7.51 -0.92 -4.29
CA ILE A 253 -6.14 -1.25 -4.69
C ILE A 253 -6.20 -2.24 -5.85
N ASN A 254 -5.70 -1.83 -7.02
CA ASN A 254 -5.45 -2.74 -8.13
C ASN A 254 -4.02 -3.25 -8.07
N ILE A 255 -3.82 -4.57 -8.10
CA ILE A 255 -2.50 -5.21 -8.18
C ILE A 255 -2.39 -5.97 -9.48
N GLY A 256 -1.39 -5.62 -10.29
CA GLY A 256 -1.12 -6.30 -11.55
C GLY A 256 -2.08 -5.89 -12.67
N GLY A 257 -2.02 -6.65 -13.76
CA GLY A 257 -2.72 -6.36 -15.02
C GLY A 257 -3.88 -7.31 -15.31
N SER A 258 -4.71 -7.62 -14.32
CA SER A 258 -5.82 -8.56 -14.53
C SER A 258 -6.87 -7.98 -15.48
N TRP A 259 -7.39 -8.84 -16.36
CA TRP A 259 -8.43 -8.48 -17.32
C TRP A 259 -9.67 -7.88 -16.65
N ALA A 260 -10.13 -8.48 -15.54
CA ALA A 260 -11.27 -8.01 -14.77
C ALA A 260 -11.08 -6.60 -14.17
N ASN A 261 -9.88 -6.30 -13.66
CA ASN A 261 -9.64 -5.02 -13.02
C ASN A 261 -9.39 -3.90 -14.04
N LEU A 262 -8.58 -4.17 -15.07
CA LEU A 262 -8.19 -3.20 -16.07
C LEU A 262 -9.30 -2.97 -17.11
N GLY A 263 -10.02 -4.02 -17.46
CA GLY A 263 -10.91 -4.04 -18.62
C GLY A 263 -10.13 -4.17 -19.93
N THR A 264 -10.80 -3.88 -21.03
CA THR A 264 -10.28 -4.07 -22.41
C THR A 264 -10.13 -2.77 -23.18
N ASP A 265 -10.39 -1.63 -22.54
CA ASP A 265 -10.25 -0.31 -23.16
C ASP A 265 -8.80 0.21 -23.05
N SER A 266 -8.25 0.72 -24.15
CA SER A 266 -6.87 1.21 -24.22
C SER A 266 -6.58 2.40 -23.28
N ARG A 267 -7.62 3.11 -22.82
CA ARG A 267 -7.49 4.17 -21.81
C ARG A 267 -6.80 3.74 -20.53
N VAL A 268 -6.75 2.42 -20.24
CA VAL A 268 -6.01 1.92 -19.08
C VAL A 268 -4.52 2.27 -19.13
N LEU A 269 -3.95 2.43 -20.32
CA LEU A 269 -2.56 2.81 -20.52
C LEU A 269 -2.26 4.25 -20.07
N GLU A 270 -3.29 5.10 -19.94
CA GLU A 270 -3.18 6.47 -19.43
C GLU A 270 -3.23 6.53 -17.89
N VAL A 271 -3.64 5.44 -17.23
CA VAL A 271 -3.76 5.36 -15.78
C VAL A 271 -2.37 5.22 -15.18
N LYS A 272 -1.88 6.32 -14.60
CA LYS A 272 -0.58 6.34 -13.92
C LYS A 272 -0.59 5.45 -12.67
N PRO A 273 0.56 4.82 -12.33
CA PRO A 273 0.65 4.03 -11.12
C PRO A 273 0.67 4.90 -9.85
N GLY A 274 0.41 4.29 -8.69
CA GLY A 274 0.27 4.99 -7.40
C GLY A 274 -1.19 5.40 -7.16
N LEU A 275 -1.42 6.54 -6.49
CA LEU A 275 -2.77 7.08 -6.33
C LEU A 275 -3.25 7.68 -7.66
N ALA A 276 -4.03 6.89 -8.40
CA ALA A 276 -4.33 7.12 -9.79
C ALA A 276 -5.39 8.22 -10.00
N ARG A 277 -5.16 9.04 -11.03
CA ARG A 277 -6.15 10.00 -11.55
C ARG A 277 -6.72 9.45 -12.84
N VAL A 278 -8.01 9.16 -12.85
CA VAL A 278 -8.71 8.63 -14.02
C VAL A 278 -9.43 9.77 -14.74
N GLY A 279 -8.95 10.13 -15.92
CA GLY A 279 -9.45 11.27 -16.68
C GLY A 279 -10.73 10.98 -17.49
N SER A 280 -10.88 9.75 -18.00
CA SER A 280 -12.07 9.36 -18.77
C SER A 280 -12.50 7.93 -18.44
N ILE A 281 -13.81 7.70 -18.45
CA ILE A 281 -14.42 6.43 -18.08
C ILE A 281 -14.87 5.68 -19.34
N PRO A 282 -14.31 4.48 -19.63
CA PRO A 282 -14.74 3.63 -20.74
C PRO A 282 -16.23 3.24 -20.69
N PRO A 283 -16.85 2.82 -21.81
CA PRO A 283 -18.20 2.24 -21.81
C PRO A 283 -18.23 0.91 -21.04
N ARG A 284 -19.38 0.57 -20.43
CA ARG A 284 -19.53 -0.60 -19.54
C ARG A 284 -18.96 -1.92 -20.09
N PRO A 285 -19.18 -2.32 -21.37
CA PRO A 285 -18.70 -3.61 -21.87
C PRO A 285 -17.17 -3.76 -21.92
N ARG A 286 -16.42 -2.65 -21.81
CA ARG A 286 -14.94 -2.63 -21.84
C ARG A 286 -14.32 -2.13 -20.53
N ARG A 287 -15.16 -1.82 -19.54
CA ARG A 287 -14.77 -1.16 -18.30
C ARG A 287 -14.44 -2.19 -17.22
N GLY A 288 -13.19 -2.20 -16.75
CA GLY A 288 -12.79 -3.01 -15.60
C GLY A 288 -13.19 -2.41 -14.24
N VAL A 289 -12.98 -3.17 -13.17
CA VAL A 289 -13.27 -2.74 -11.78
C VAL A 289 -12.59 -1.41 -11.44
N LEU A 290 -11.36 -1.19 -11.90
CA LEU A 290 -10.61 0.04 -11.66
C LEU A 290 -11.39 1.27 -12.09
N PHE A 291 -11.89 1.28 -13.32
CA PHE A 291 -12.63 2.39 -13.88
C PHE A 291 -14.01 2.53 -13.23
N GLU A 292 -14.64 1.43 -12.85
CA GLU A 292 -15.94 1.47 -12.20
C GLU A 292 -15.85 2.03 -10.76
N MET A 293 -14.78 1.70 -10.03
CA MET A 293 -14.47 2.32 -8.73
C MET A 293 -14.20 3.83 -8.88
N ALA A 294 -13.37 4.21 -9.85
CA ALA A 294 -13.08 5.61 -10.14
C ALA A 294 -14.34 6.40 -10.51
N ARG A 295 -15.23 5.83 -11.34
CA ARG A 295 -16.52 6.43 -11.70
C ARG A 295 -17.42 6.68 -10.48
N ARG A 296 -17.33 5.83 -9.46
CA ARG A 296 -18.09 5.93 -8.20
C ARG A 296 -17.44 6.88 -7.19
N GLY A 297 -16.32 7.53 -7.55
CA GLY A 297 -15.60 8.43 -6.66
C GLY A 297 -14.76 7.71 -5.59
N VAL A 298 -14.57 6.39 -5.72
CA VAL A 298 -13.66 5.62 -4.84
C VAL A 298 -12.23 5.85 -5.30
N PRO A 299 -11.32 6.37 -4.44
CA PRO A 299 -9.90 6.50 -4.76
C PRO A 299 -9.29 5.17 -5.23
N VAL A 300 -8.54 5.23 -6.32
CA VAL A 300 -7.88 4.05 -6.91
C VAL A 300 -6.38 4.14 -6.66
N ILE A 301 -5.83 3.10 -6.03
CA ILE A 301 -4.39 2.87 -5.92
C ILE A 301 -4.02 1.83 -6.99
N HIS A 302 -3.31 2.24 -8.03
CA HIS A 302 -2.93 1.40 -9.15
C HIS A 302 -1.48 0.90 -9.02
N LEU A 303 -1.34 -0.36 -8.60
CA LEU A 303 -0.05 -1.04 -8.42
C LEU A 303 0.26 -1.90 -9.66
N LEU A 304 0.69 -1.22 -10.71
CA LEU A 304 1.22 -1.78 -11.95
C LEU A 304 2.35 -0.88 -12.46
N PHE A 305 3.01 -1.24 -13.55
CA PHE A 305 4.15 -0.50 -14.10
C PHE A 305 5.21 -0.20 -13.03
N ILE A 306 5.78 -1.29 -12.49
CA ILE A 306 6.65 -1.26 -11.29
C ILE A 306 7.82 -0.30 -11.42
N LYS A 307 8.40 -0.17 -12.63
CA LYS A 307 9.48 0.78 -12.86
C LYS A 307 9.03 2.22 -12.62
N GLY A 308 7.84 2.59 -13.11
CA GLY A 308 7.25 3.89 -12.83
C GLY A 308 6.93 4.12 -11.35
N LEU A 309 6.51 3.08 -10.61
CA LEU A 309 6.36 3.18 -9.15
C LEU A 309 7.69 3.43 -8.45
N ALA A 310 8.71 2.64 -8.81
CA ALA A 310 10.04 2.76 -8.23
C ALA A 310 10.63 4.16 -8.47
N ASP A 311 10.53 4.66 -9.70
CA ASP A 311 11.00 6.00 -10.06
C ASP A 311 10.21 7.11 -9.33
N ALA A 312 8.88 7.04 -9.34
CA ALA A 312 8.01 8.08 -8.77
C ALA A 312 8.14 8.19 -7.24
N TYR A 313 8.41 7.08 -6.56
CA TYR A 313 8.49 7.01 -5.10
C TYR A 313 9.91 6.76 -4.57
N SER A 314 10.92 6.82 -5.46
CA SER A 314 12.34 6.62 -5.11
C SER A 314 12.62 5.30 -4.39
N LEU A 315 11.98 4.22 -4.83
CA LEU A 315 12.31 2.85 -4.41
C LEU A 315 13.41 2.30 -5.33
N ALA A 316 14.29 1.46 -4.77
CA ALA A 316 15.35 0.82 -5.55
C ALA A 316 14.78 -0.14 -6.60
N TRP A 317 15.32 -0.11 -7.83
CA TRP A 317 15.00 -1.03 -8.92
C TRP A 317 15.91 -2.26 -8.88
N ASP A 318 15.30 -3.45 -8.91
CA ASP A 318 15.94 -4.78 -8.77
C ASP A 318 17.05 -4.85 -7.70
N PRO A 319 16.78 -4.45 -6.45
CA PRO A 319 17.83 -4.30 -5.44
C PRO A 319 18.39 -5.64 -4.98
N GLN A 320 19.73 -5.75 -4.97
CA GLN A 320 20.48 -6.89 -4.46
C GLN A 320 21.70 -6.37 -3.68
N PRO A 321 21.71 -6.42 -2.33
CA PRO A 321 20.66 -6.94 -1.45
C PRO A 321 19.41 -6.05 -1.38
N LEU A 322 18.32 -6.56 -0.79
CA LEU A 322 17.14 -5.75 -0.47
C LEU A 322 17.48 -4.60 0.50
N PRO A 323 16.86 -3.41 0.35
CA PRO A 323 16.95 -2.33 1.34
C PRO A 323 16.28 -2.75 2.64
N LYS A 324 16.78 -2.28 3.79
CA LYS A 324 16.13 -2.56 5.07
C LYS A 324 14.88 -1.68 5.24
N PRO A 325 13.84 -2.18 5.93
CA PRO A 325 12.67 -1.38 6.28
C PRO A 325 13.04 -0.04 6.91
N GLY A 326 12.57 1.08 6.32
CA GLY A 326 12.83 2.42 6.84
C GLY A 326 13.96 3.19 6.15
N GLU A 327 14.74 2.56 5.27
CA GLU A 327 15.91 3.20 4.64
C GLU A 327 15.58 3.94 3.35
N SER A 328 14.43 3.71 2.72
CA SER A 328 14.05 4.40 1.49
C SER A 328 13.86 5.93 1.69
N PRO A 329 14.18 6.76 0.67
CA PRO A 329 13.76 8.17 0.62
C PRO A 329 12.25 8.38 0.83
N LEU A 330 11.43 7.34 0.65
CA LEU A 330 10.00 7.32 0.93
C LEU A 330 9.65 7.78 2.35
N TYR A 331 10.53 7.65 3.34
CA TYR A 331 10.26 8.09 4.73
C TYR A 331 10.49 9.58 4.97
N ALA A 332 10.95 10.33 3.97
CA ALA A 332 11.17 11.77 4.11
C ALA A 332 9.86 12.51 4.43
N LEU A 333 9.97 13.52 5.31
CA LEU A 333 8.86 14.38 5.72
C LEU A 333 8.13 14.97 4.51
N PRO A 334 6.80 14.78 4.40
CA PRO A 334 6.00 15.35 3.33
C PRO A 334 6.13 16.88 3.26
N TRP A 335 5.95 17.44 2.06
CA TRP A 335 6.01 18.88 1.82
C TRP A 335 5.03 19.68 2.71
N GLU A 336 3.82 19.14 2.93
CA GLU A 336 2.80 19.78 3.77
C GLU A 336 3.27 19.98 5.21
N ASN A 337 4.02 19.03 5.75
CA ASN A 337 4.57 19.13 7.10
C ASN A 337 5.70 20.18 7.12
N ARG A 338 6.52 20.24 6.06
CA ARG A 338 7.53 21.30 5.89
C ARG A 338 6.89 22.69 5.80
N SER A 339 5.79 22.85 5.06
CA SER A 339 5.10 24.14 4.95
C SER A 339 4.44 24.56 6.26
N ARG A 340 3.84 23.62 7.01
CA ARG A 340 3.36 23.89 8.39
C ARG A 340 4.48 24.35 9.30
N LEU A 341 5.65 23.69 9.25
CA LEU A 341 6.83 24.12 10.02
C LEU A 341 7.29 25.53 9.64
N LEU A 342 7.31 25.85 8.34
CA LEU A 342 7.65 27.20 7.86
C LEU A 342 6.66 28.25 8.38
N VAL A 343 5.35 27.99 8.30
CA VAL A 343 4.32 28.90 8.80
C VAL A 343 4.45 29.11 10.31
N ILE A 344 4.67 28.03 11.08
CA ILE A 344 4.88 28.12 12.53
C ILE A 344 6.17 28.89 12.84
N GLY A 345 7.25 28.64 12.12
CA GLY A 345 8.53 29.35 12.26
C GLY A 345 8.43 30.83 11.94
N LEU A 346 7.78 31.20 10.83
CA LEU A 346 7.53 32.59 10.46
C LEU A 346 6.62 33.29 11.47
N GLY A 347 5.56 32.63 11.93
CA GLY A 347 4.70 33.14 13.00
C GLY A 347 5.49 33.40 14.29
N TYR A 348 6.33 32.45 14.70
CA TYR A 348 7.20 32.59 15.86
C TYR A 348 8.14 33.80 15.73
N LEU A 349 8.80 33.98 14.59
CA LEU A 349 9.68 35.12 14.33
C LEU A 349 8.92 36.45 14.36
N PHE A 350 7.74 36.51 13.74
CA PHE A 350 6.88 37.69 13.73
C PHE A 350 6.45 38.10 15.15
N PHE A 351 5.90 37.17 15.94
CA PHE A 351 5.46 37.45 17.30
C PHE A 351 6.63 37.79 18.22
N SER A 352 7.77 37.13 18.06
CA SER A 352 8.99 37.46 18.81
C SER A 352 9.48 38.88 18.49
N GLY A 353 9.50 39.27 17.22
CA GLY A 353 9.85 40.62 16.77
C GLY A 353 8.90 41.69 17.29
N LEU A 354 7.58 41.44 17.25
CA LEU A 354 6.57 42.32 17.82
C LEU A 354 6.74 42.48 19.34
N PHE A 355 7.03 41.38 20.04
CA PHE A 355 7.25 41.38 21.48
C PHE A 355 8.50 42.19 21.87
N VAL A 356 9.57 42.12 21.07
CA VAL A 356 10.78 42.94 21.21
C VAL A 356 10.49 44.43 20.95
N LEU A 357 9.76 44.76 19.89
CA LEU A 357 9.38 46.15 19.54
C LEU A 357 8.49 46.80 20.59
N LEU A 358 7.53 46.05 21.15
CA LEU A 358 6.66 46.53 22.23
C LEU A 358 7.44 46.77 23.53
N LYS A 359 8.52 46.02 23.77
CA LYS A 359 9.42 46.29 24.88
C LYS A 359 10.25 47.55 24.62
N SER A 360 10.84 47.72 23.43
CA SER A 360 11.68 48.89 23.15
C SER A 360 10.90 50.20 23.27
N ARG A 361 9.65 50.25 22.79
CA ARG A 361 8.74 51.39 22.95
C ARG A 361 8.30 51.70 24.38
N ARG A 362 8.47 50.78 25.34
CA ARG A 362 8.18 51.01 26.77
C ARG A 362 9.39 51.55 27.54
N TYR A 363 10.57 51.59 26.91
CA TYR A 363 11.84 52.05 27.50
C TYR A 363 12.42 53.29 26.81
N SER A 364 11.94 53.63 25.61
CA SER A 364 11.97 55.00 25.07
C SER A 364 10.86 55.83 25.70
#